data_AF-A0A7C9PPQ7-F1
#
_entry.id   AF-A0A7C9PPQ7-F1
#
_cell.length_a   1.000
_cell.length_b   1.000
_cell.length_c   1.000
_cell.angle_alpha   90.00
_cell.angle_beta   90.00
_cell.angle_gamma   90.00
#
_symmetry.space_group_name_H-M   'P 1'
#
loop_
_entity.id
_entity.type
_entity.pdbx_description
1 polymer ?
#
loop_
_entity_poly.entity_id
_entity_poly.type
_entity_poly.pdbx_seq_one_letter_code
_entity_poly.pdbx_strand_id
1 'polypeptide(L)'
;MPYTRGVSATKSSRLELRLTHEQKSEIEQAAAIAGRSVTDFSVPLLVKEAEQVIRIERELSMSKRSWDAFNRILERPARPISGLADLLKRPSVFED
;
A
#
# COMPACT_ATOMS: atom_id res chain seq x y z
N MET A 1 -18.38 -24.52 28.05
CA MET A 1 -18.11 -23.33 27.21
C MET A 1 -16.77 -23.53 26.51
N PRO A 2 -16.71 -23.81 25.20
CA PRO A 2 -15.42 -23.87 24.50
C PRO A 2 -15.04 -22.46 24.02
N TYR A 3 -13.87 -21.97 24.42
CA TYR A 3 -13.28 -20.77 23.84
C TYR A 3 -12.71 -21.12 22.47
N THR A 4 -13.22 -20.50 21.42
CA THR A 4 -12.67 -20.58 20.07
C THR A 4 -11.30 -19.92 20.06
N ARG A 5 -10.24 -20.73 20.15
CA ARG A 5 -8.86 -20.28 19.93
C ARG A 5 -8.77 -19.87 18.46
N GLY A 6 -8.76 -18.56 18.20
CA GLY A 6 -8.51 -18.02 16.87
C GLY A 6 -7.23 -18.64 16.31
N VAL A 7 -7.31 -19.18 15.10
CA VAL A 7 -6.16 -19.77 14.41
C VAL A 7 -5.17 -18.63 14.15
N SER A 8 -4.17 -18.51 15.02
CA SER A 8 -2.99 -17.68 14.78
C SER A 8 -2.33 -18.23 13.53
N ALA A 9 -2.34 -17.49 12.43
CA ALA A 9 -1.56 -17.84 11.24
C ALA A 9 -0.11 -18.09 11.67
N THR A 10 0.44 -19.24 11.28
CA THR A 10 1.81 -19.62 11.64
C THR A 10 2.78 -18.61 11.01
N LYS A 11 3.58 -17.93 11.84
CA LYS A 11 4.65 -17.03 11.37
C LYS A 11 5.74 -17.87 10.68
N SER A 12 5.69 -17.98 9.35
CA SER A 12 6.60 -18.83 8.55
C SER A 12 7.73 -18.07 7.84
N SER A 13 7.59 -16.74 7.70
CA SER A 13 8.51 -15.90 6.93
C SER A 13 9.39 -15.05 7.83
N ARG A 14 10.62 -14.76 7.39
CA ARG A 14 11.60 -13.91 8.09
C ARG A 14 11.91 -12.65 7.31
N LEU A 15 12.12 -11.55 8.03
CA LEU A 15 12.60 -10.27 7.51
C LEU A 15 13.93 -9.96 8.19
N GLU A 16 15.00 -9.90 7.42
CA GLU A 16 16.35 -9.58 7.92
C GLU A 16 16.65 -8.10 7.69
N LEU A 17 17.06 -7.40 8.75
CA LEU A 17 17.34 -5.97 8.72
C LEU A 17 18.77 -5.72 9.20
N ARG A 18 19.48 -4.83 8.50
CA ARG A 18 20.76 -4.29 8.96
C ARG A 18 20.49 -2.96 9.64
N LEU A 19 20.90 -2.85 10.90
CA LEU A 19 20.68 -1.67 11.73
C LEU A 19 22.02 -1.19 12.27
N THR A 20 22.13 0.11 12.53
CA THR A 20 23.18 0.63 13.39
C THR A 20 22.93 0.20 14.84
N HIS A 21 23.96 0.30 15.69
CA HIS A 21 23.82 0.01 17.11
C HIS A 21 22.78 0.93 17.78
N GLU A 22 22.80 2.21 17.44
CA GLU A 22 21.88 3.22 17.97
C GLU A 22 20.42 2.89 17.61
N GLN A 23 20.13 2.60 16.35
CA GLN A 23 18.79 2.22 15.89
C GLN A 23 18.27 0.98 16.63
N LYS A 24 19.14 -0.03 16.82
CA LYS A 24 18.77 -1.24 17.56
C LYS A 24 18.43 -0.91 19.01
N SER A 25 19.27 -0.10 19.67
CA SER A 25 19.07 0.31 21.07
C SER A 25 17.76 1.07 21.26
N GLU A 26 17.45 2.01 20.37
CA GLU A 26 16.20 2.78 20.41
C GLU A 26 14.97 1.87 20.29
N ILE A 27 14.98 0.93 19.35
CA ILE A 27 13.87 -0.02 19.14
C ILE A 27 13.71 -0.93 20.37
N GLU A 28 14.80 -1.44 20.94
CA GLU A 28 14.77 -2.27 22.14
C GLU A 28 14.19 -1.51 23.34
N GLN A 29 14.61 -0.26 23.53
CA GLN A 29 14.08 0.60 24.60
C GLN A 29 12.59 0.87 24.42
N ALA A 30 12.15 1.20 23.19
CA ALA A 30 10.74 1.45 22.90
C ALA A 30 9.88 0.19 23.12
N ALA A 31 10.37 -0.98 22.71
CA ALA A 31 9.69 -2.25 22.95
C ALA A 31 9.59 -2.56 24.47
N ALA A 32 10.65 -2.31 25.23
CA ALA A 32 10.68 -2.48 26.68
C ALA A 32 9.69 -1.56 27.39
N ILE A 33 9.63 -0.28 27.03
CA ILE A 33 8.65 0.68 27.56
C ILE A 33 7.22 0.22 27.25
N ALA A 34 6.99 -0.34 26.06
CA ALA A 34 5.69 -0.89 25.66
C ALA A 34 5.36 -2.25 26.29
N GLY A 35 6.29 -2.87 27.05
CA GLY A 35 6.10 -4.19 27.64
C GLY A 35 5.99 -5.32 26.62
N ARG A 36 6.64 -5.19 25.45
CA ARG A 36 6.53 -6.12 24.32
C ARG A 36 7.90 -6.61 23.89
N SER A 37 7.96 -7.78 23.24
CA SER A 37 9.17 -8.20 22.55
C SER A 37 9.46 -7.26 21.37
N VAL A 38 10.72 -7.15 20.94
CA VAL A 38 11.09 -6.35 19.77
C VAL A 38 10.29 -6.74 18.52
N THR A 39 10.11 -8.05 18.29
CA THR A 39 9.31 -8.53 17.16
C THR A 39 7.85 -8.11 17.28
N ASP A 40 7.25 -8.30 18.45
CA ASP A 40 5.84 -7.95 18.65
C ASP A 40 5.62 -6.44 18.62
N PHE A 41 6.60 -5.64 19.04
CA PHE A 41 6.59 -4.19 18.90
C PHE A 41 6.72 -3.76 17.44
N SER A 42 7.75 -4.21 16.73
CA SER A 42 8.12 -3.65 15.43
C SER A 42 7.25 -4.13 14.26
N VAL A 43 6.83 -5.40 14.24
CA VAL A 43 6.12 -5.95 13.08
C VAL A 43 4.82 -5.19 12.75
N PRO A 44 3.93 -4.88 13.72
CA PRO A 44 2.71 -4.13 13.43
C PRO A 44 2.98 -2.71 12.92
N LEU A 45 4.04 -2.06 13.41
CA LEU A 45 4.43 -0.72 12.95
C LEU A 45 4.90 -0.78 11.49
N LEU A 46 5.74 -1.77 11.14
CA LEU A 46 6.21 -1.97 9.76
C LEU A 46 5.05 -2.30 8.81
N VAL A 47 4.12 -3.17 9.22
CA VAL A 47 2.94 -3.52 8.40
C VAL A 47 2.07 -2.28 8.17
N LYS A 48 1.79 -1.50 9.22
CA LYS A 48 0.99 -0.29 9.10
C LYS A 48 1.61 0.70 8.11
N GLU A 49 2.93 0.89 8.18
CA GLU A 49 3.62 1.80 7.27
C GLU A 49 3.60 1.28 5.83
N ALA A 50 3.86 -0.01 5.63
CA ALA A 50 3.78 -0.64 4.31
C ALA A 50 2.39 -0.50 3.69
N GLU A 51 1.33 -0.69 4.48
CA GLU A 51 -0.06 -0.48 4.03
C GLU A 51 -0.31 0.96 3.59
N GLN A 52 0.22 1.96 4.31
CA GLN A 52 0.08 3.37 3.93
C GLN A 52 0.81 3.67 2.63
N VAL A 53 2.05 3.20 2.48
CA VAL A 53 2.83 3.41 1.24
C VAL A 53 2.12 2.77 0.04
N ILE A 54 1.66 1.52 0.17
CA ILE A 54 0.92 0.82 -0.89
C ILE A 54 -0.38 1.56 -1.24
N ARG A 55 -1.06 2.09 -0.23
CA ARG A 55 -2.30 2.85 -0.40
C ARG A 55 -2.06 4.13 -1.19
N ILE A 56 -1.07 4.92 -0.78
CA ILE A 56 -0.73 6.19 -1.44
C ILE A 56 -0.42 5.97 -2.92
N GLU A 57 0.33 4.92 -3.24
CA GLU A 57 0.66 4.59 -4.63
C GLU A 57 -0.58 4.18 -5.46
N ARG A 58 -1.54 3.48 -4.84
CA ARG A 58 -2.68 2.88 -5.54
C ARG A 58 -3.94 3.76 -5.55
N GLU A 59 -4.09 4.65 -4.58
CA GLU A 59 -5.29 5.48 -4.44
C GLU A 59 -5.10 6.84 -5.11
N LEU A 60 -5.77 7.04 -6.24
CA LEU A 60 -6.01 8.37 -6.78
C LEU A 60 -7.03 9.09 -5.90
N SER A 61 -6.55 9.77 -4.85
CA SER A 61 -7.42 10.59 -4.02
C SER A 61 -7.81 11.87 -4.76
N MET A 62 -9.12 12.12 -4.88
CA MET A 62 -9.67 13.32 -5.49
C MET A 62 -10.60 14.01 -4.50
N SER A 63 -10.55 15.34 -4.42
CA SER A 63 -11.55 16.10 -3.67
C SER A 63 -12.95 15.84 -4.24
N LYS A 64 -14.01 15.97 -3.41
CA LYS A 64 -15.40 15.82 -3.89
C LYS A 64 -15.69 16.71 -5.11
N ARG A 65 -15.19 17.95 -5.10
CA ARG A 65 -15.33 18.88 -6.23
C ARG A 65 -14.65 18.35 -7.51
N SER A 66 -13.44 17.82 -7.38
CA SER A 66 -12.70 17.23 -8.50
C SER A 66 -13.39 15.97 -9.02
N TRP A 67 -13.94 15.16 -8.12
CA TRP A 67 -14.72 13.97 -8.44
C TRP A 67 -16.00 14.31 -9.22
N ASP A 68 -16.77 15.30 -8.76
CA ASP A 68 -17.98 15.76 -9.45
C ASP A 68 -17.66 16.37 -10.82
N ALA A 69 -16.53 17.08 -10.94
CA ALA A 69 -16.06 17.60 -12.21
C ALA A 69 -15.62 16.48 -13.17
N PHE A 70 -14.93 15.47 -12.66
CA PHE A 70 -14.49 14.30 -13.41
C PHE A 70 -15.68 13.50 -13.95
N ASN A 71 -16.67 13.18 -13.11
CA ASN A 71 -17.89 12.49 -13.54
C ASN A 71 -18.64 13.26 -14.63
N ARG A 72 -18.75 14.59 -14.50
CA ARG A 72 -19.38 15.43 -15.53
C ARG A 72 -18.64 15.43 -16.87
N ILE A 73 -17.35 15.08 -16.90
CA ILE A 73 -16.61 14.87 -18.14
C ILE A 73 -16.91 13.48 -18.69
N LEU A 74 -16.93 12.44 -17.84
CA LEU A 74 -17.25 11.07 -18.24
C LEU A 74 -18.66 10.90 -18.79
N GLU A 75 -19.63 11.66 -18.28
CA GLU A 75 -21.02 11.65 -18.75
C GLU A 75 -21.20 12.27 -20.14
N ARG A 76 -20.20 13.01 -20.65
CA ARG A 76 -20.30 13.62 -21.98
C ARG A 76 -20.11 12.55 -23.04
N PRO A 77 -20.83 12.65 -24.18
CA PRO A 77 -20.57 11.75 -25.30
C PRO A 77 -19.11 11.89 -25.75
N ALA A 78 -18.48 10.74 -25.98
CA ALA A 78 -17.11 10.70 -26.48
C ALA A 78 -17.00 11.46 -27.80
N ARG A 79 -15.93 12.24 -27.95
CA ARG A 79 -15.65 12.98 -29.19
C ARG A 79 -14.49 12.30 -29.92
N PRO A 80 -14.55 12.20 -31.25
CA PRO A 80 -13.44 11.65 -32.02
C PRO A 80 -12.22 12.58 -31.90
N ILE A 81 -11.07 11.98 -31.62
CA ILE A 81 -9.77 12.66 -31.62
C ILE A 81 -8.95 12.00 -32.73
N SER A 82 -8.75 12.71 -33.85
CA SER A 82 -8.06 12.17 -35.03
C SER A 82 -6.68 11.60 -34.70
N GLY A 83 -5.88 12.32 -33.91
CA GLY A 83 -4.56 11.86 -33.48
C GLY A 83 -4.59 10.58 -32.63
N LEU A 84 -5.64 10.37 -31.82
CA LEU A 84 -5.82 9.12 -31.06
C LEU A 84 -6.21 7.97 -32.00
N ALA A 85 -7.08 8.23 -32.97
CA ALA A 85 -7.44 7.26 -34.00
C ALA A 85 -6.22 6.84 -34.83
N ASP A 86 -5.33 7.77 -35.16
CA ASP A 86 -4.10 7.48 -35.90
C ASP A 86 -3.04 6.78 -35.04
N LEU A 87 -3.00 7.05 -33.73
CA LEU A 87 -2.14 6.33 -32.78
C LEU A 87 -2.54 4.86 -32.68
N LEU A 88 -3.83 4.56 -32.53
CA LEU A 88 -4.34 3.20 -32.36
C LEU A 88 -4.22 2.32 -33.62
N LYS A 89 -3.96 2.91 -34.80
CA LYS A 89 -3.66 2.17 -36.04
C LYS A 89 -2.20 1.71 -36.13
N ARG A 90 -1.31 2.20 -35.26
CA ARG A 90 0.11 1.86 -35.29
C ARG A 90 0.32 0.45 -34.73
N PRO A 91 1.34 -0.29 -35.21
CA PRO A 91 1.71 -1.57 -34.62
C PRO A 91 1.99 -1.42 -33.11
N SER A 92 1.49 -2.37 -32.31
CA SER A 92 1.82 -2.43 -30.88
C SER A 92 3.32 -2.63 -30.70
N VAL A 93 3.91 -1.91 -29.74
CA VAL A 93 5.29 -2.14 -29.28
C VAL A 93 5.37 -3.18 -28.17
N PHE A 94 4.22 -3.63 -27.66
CA PHE A 94 4.11 -4.72 -26.71
C PHE A 94 3.86 -6.01 -27.49
N GLU A 95 4.78 -6.97 -27.36
CA GLU A 95 4.59 -8.37 -27.76
C GLU A 95 4.02 -9.15 -26.56
N ASP A 96 3.23 -10.20 -26.84
CA ASP A 96 2.63 -11.09 -25.82
C ASP A 96 3.70 -11.82 -24.97
#